data_AF-A0A2I8DLU7-F1
#
_entry.id   AF-A0A2I8DLU7-F1
#
_cell.length_a   1.000
_cell.length_b   1.000
_cell.length_c   1.000
_cell.angle_alpha   90.00
_cell.angle_beta   90.00
_cell.angle_gamma   90.00
#
_symmetry.space_group_name_H-M   'P 1'
#
loop_
_entity.id
_entity.type
_entity.pdbx_description
1 polymer ?
#
loop_
_entity_poly.entity_id
_entity_poly.type
_entity_poly.pdbx_seq_one_letter_code
_entity_poly.pdbx_strand_id
1 'polypeptide(L)'
;MGNKQARALSRPKDHAVQAVCDRFELSVSYAPPSLRLTLRTDLSARTRVELEITRLFLEQGGQHWYWTMLELAAPVAPLGDGTMGLTLEYSVDELDAKGLASYRSLKRSMGLRMAAAPSVETRIALNAPAREHQFGLCNRGLSGLAVRIDPSRHYLEQEATIALPLSAAAMAKLDIAS
;
A
#
# COMPACT_ATOMS: atom_id res chain seq x y z
N MET A 1 -28.23 -31.10 16.06
CA MET A 1 -27.25 -30.05 15.73
C MET A 1 -25.91 -30.71 15.50
N GLY A 2 -25.47 -30.84 14.25
CA GLY A 2 -24.18 -31.42 13.91
C GLY A 2 -23.46 -30.50 12.96
N ASN A 3 -22.46 -29.78 13.45
CA ASN A 3 -21.58 -28.92 12.67
C ASN A 3 -20.77 -29.81 11.71
N LYS A 4 -21.26 -29.95 10.47
CA LYS A 4 -20.54 -30.60 9.39
C LYS A 4 -19.43 -29.66 8.93
N GLN A 5 -18.22 -30.00 9.37
CA GLN A 5 -16.98 -29.87 8.62
C GLN A 5 -16.68 -28.47 8.09
N ALA A 6 -16.00 -27.68 8.93
CA ALA A 6 -14.82 -26.99 8.43
C ALA A 6 -14.00 -28.05 7.68
N ARG A 7 -13.97 -27.98 6.35
CA ARG A 7 -12.95 -28.68 5.57
C ARG A 7 -11.63 -28.11 6.05
N ALA A 8 -11.05 -28.75 7.07
CA ALA A 8 -9.62 -28.77 7.25
C ALA A 8 -9.08 -29.14 5.88
N LEU A 9 -8.50 -28.16 5.17
CA LEU A 9 -7.80 -28.32 3.91
C LEU A 9 -6.92 -29.55 4.07
N SER A 10 -7.43 -30.67 3.57
CA SER A 10 -6.89 -31.99 3.86
C SER A 10 -5.69 -32.11 2.94
N ARG A 11 -4.52 -32.00 3.56
CA ARG A 11 -3.17 -32.15 3.00
C ARG A 11 -3.16 -33.02 1.73
N PRO A 12 -2.68 -32.49 0.59
CA PRO A 12 -1.91 -33.33 -0.31
C PRO A 12 -0.77 -33.94 0.53
N LYS A 13 -0.44 -35.21 0.29
CA LYS A 13 0.67 -35.89 0.97
C LYS A 13 1.98 -35.20 0.58
N ASP A 14 2.30 -34.11 1.27
CA ASP A 14 3.52 -33.33 1.03
C ASP A 14 4.68 -34.06 1.70
N HIS A 15 5.13 -35.12 1.03
CA HIS A 15 6.47 -35.65 1.26
C HIS A 15 7.48 -34.55 0.89
N ALA A 16 8.11 -33.98 1.91
CA ALA A 16 9.44 -33.36 1.86
C ALA A 16 9.68 -32.14 0.94
N VAL A 17 8.67 -31.37 0.54
CA VAL A 17 8.92 -30.03 -0.02
C VAL A 17 8.80 -29.01 1.10
N GLN A 18 9.94 -28.52 1.58
CA GLN A 18 9.98 -27.39 2.49
C GLN A 18 9.38 -26.18 1.76
N ALA A 19 8.18 -25.76 2.14
CA ALA A 19 7.56 -24.58 1.57
C ALA A 19 8.39 -23.35 1.95
N VAL A 20 9.03 -22.73 0.95
CA VAL A 20 9.69 -21.44 1.11
C VAL A 20 8.63 -20.36 0.89
N CYS A 21 8.42 -19.56 1.93
CA CYS A 21 7.51 -18.42 1.89
C CYS A 21 8.18 -17.23 1.22
N ASP A 22 7.45 -16.53 0.35
CA ASP A 22 7.96 -15.31 -0.28
C ASP A 22 8.21 -14.25 0.80
N ARG A 23 9.42 -13.70 0.86
CA ARG A 23 9.70 -12.51 1.69
C ARG A 23 9.10 -11.28 1.02
N PHE A 24 8.63 -10.35 1.84
CA PHE A 24 8.00 -9.12 1.39
C PHE A 24 8.19 -8.04 2.44
N GLU A 25 9.30 -7.33 2.32
CA GLU A 25 9.80 -6.37 3.29
C GLU A 25 9.77 -4.96 2.71
N LEU A 26 8.91 -4.11 3.27
CA LEU A 26 8.79 -2.71 2.91
C LEU A 26 9.62 -1.85 3.87
N SER A 27 10.54 -1.07 3.32
CA SER A 27 11.26 -0.01 4.03
C SER A 27 10.88 1.35 3.45
N VAL A 28 10.47 2.27 4.32
CA VAL A 28 10.15 3.64 3.94
C VAL A 28 11.07 4.58 4.70
N SER A 29 11.70 5.52 4.00
CA SER A 29 12.46 6.59 4.61
C SER A 29 12.13 7.94 3.98
N TYR A 30 12.14 8.97 4.80
CA TYR A 30 11.95 10.34 4.37
C TYR A 30 13.20 11.15 4.73
N ALA A 31 13.84 11.71 3.70
CA ALA A 31 14.94 12.64 3.83
C ALA A 31 14.59 13.86 2.97
N PRO A 32 14.11 14.96 3.56
CA PRO A 32 13.63 16.11 2.82
C PRO A 32 14.62 16.54 1.71
N PRO A 33 14.14 16.75 0.47
CA PRO A 33 12.74 16.83 0.04
C PRO A 33 12.15 15.50 -0.49
N SER A 34 12.83 14.37 -0.33
CA SER A 34 12.50 13.11 -1.00
C SER A 34 11.96 12.04 -0.05
N LEU A 35 10.89 11.37 -0.49
CA LEU A 35 10.43 10.10 0.07
C LEU A 35 11.04 8.96 -0.74
N ARG A 36 11.70 8.02 -0.05
CA ARG A 36 12.23 6.79 -0.64
C ARG A 36 11.48 5.58 -0.10
N LEU A 37 11.09 4.72 -1.02
CA LEU A 37 10.47 3.43 -0.74
C LEU A 37 11.35 2.33 -1.31
N THR A 38 11.71 1.35 -0.49
CA THR A 38 12.44 0.17 -0.92
C THR A 38 11.65 -1.06 -0.52
N LEU A 39 11.20 -1.81 -1.51
CA LEU A 39 10.66 -3.15 -1.34
C LEU A 39 11.75 -4.17 -1.62
N ARG A 40 11.94 -5.11 -0.70
CA ARG A 40 12.74 -6.34 -0.91
C ARG A 40 11.81 -7.54 -0.87
N THR A 41 11.95 -8.43 -1.85
CA THR A 41 11.04 -9.57 -1.96
C THR A 41 11.65 -10.74 -2.70
N ASP A 42 11.10 -11.94 -2.49
CA ASP A 42 11.45 -13.14 -3.26
C ASP A 42 10.57 -13.33 -4.51
N LEU A 43 9.64 -12.39 -4.77
CA LEU A 43 8.79 -12.43 -5.96
C LEU A 43 9.63 -12.40 -7.24
N SER A 44 9.20 -13.17 -8.22
CA SER A 44 9.87 -13.25 -9.53
C SER A 44 9.90 -11.90 -10.24
N ALA A 45 10.96 -11.65 -11.00
CA ALA A 45 11.07 -10.48 -11.87
C ALA A 45 9.80 -10.29 -12.71
N ARG A 46 9.40 -9.02 -12.91
CA ARG A 46 8.18 -8.61 -13.63
C ARG A 46 6.86 -8.89 -12.92
N THR A 47 6.85 -9.56 -11.76
CA THR A 47 5.67 -9.54 -10.90
C THR A 47 5.33 -8.10 -10.58
N ARG A 48 4.10 -7.68 -10.88
CA ARG A 48 3.65 -6.31 -10.59
C ARG A 48 3.18 -6.23 -9.15
N VAL A 49 3.76 -5.30 -8.41
CA VAL A 49 3.29 -4.88 -7.10
C VAL A 49 2.50 -3.60 -7.25
N GLU A 50 1.43 -3.49 -6.48
CA GLU A 50 0.57 -2.32 -6.41
C GLU A 50 1.02 -1.47 -5.22
N LEU A 51 1.16 -0.16 -5.44
CA LEU A 51 1.57 0.81 -4.44
C LEU A 51 0.52 1.91 -4.37
N GLU A 52 0.07 2.20 -3.16
CA GLU A 52 -0.81 3.30 -2.85
C GLU A 52 -0.17 4.18 -1.76
N ILE A 53 -0.14 5.49 -1.99
CA ILE A 53 0.31 6.49 -1.01
C ILE A 53 -0.84 7.46 -0.77
N THR A 54 -1.34 7.50 0.47
CA THR A 54 -2.50 8.29 0.86
C THR A 54 -2.28 9.09 2.14
N ARG A 55 -3.05 10.16 2.30
CA ARG A 55 -3.22 10.89 3.57
C ARG A 55 -4.70 10.99 3.89
N LEU A 56 -5.03 11.05 5.17
CA LEU A 56 -6.39 11.38 5.57
C LEU A 56 -6.63 12.88 5.47
N PHE A 57 -7.83 13.29 5.06
CA PHE A 57 -8.32 14.65 5.24
C PHE A 57 -9.76 14.63 5.77
N LEU A 58 -10.11 15.69 6.50
CA LEU A 58 -11.43 15.88 7.09
C LEU A 58 -12.28 16.79 6.20
N GLU A 59 -13.48 16.36 5.85
CA GLU A 59 -14.50 17.18 5.21
C GLU A 59 -15.25 18.03 6.24
N GLN A 60 -15.78 19.19 5.82
CA GLN A 60 -16.61 20.07 6.65
C GLN A 60 -17.83 19.37 7.28
N GLY A 61 -18.33 18.28 6.67
CA GLY A 61 -19.40 17.44 7.22
C GLY A 61 -18.95 16.42 8.28
N GLY A 62 -17.67 16.39 8.64
CA GLY A 62 -17.09 15.46 9.64
C GLY A 62 -16.64 14.10 9.07
N GLN A 63 -16.88 13.84 7.78
CA GLN A 63 -16.46 12.62 7.11
C GLN A 63 -14.95 12.64 6.81
N HIS A 64 -14.30 11.49 6.97
CA HIS A 64 -12.90 11.30 6.59
C HIS A 64 -12.80 10.76 5.17
N TRP A 65 -11.85 11.29 4.42
CA TRP A 65 -11.57 10.92 3.04
C TRP A 65 -10.06 10.70 2.86
N TYR A 66 -9.69 9.92 1.83
CA TYR A 66 -8.31 9.73 1.44
C TYR A 66 -7.92 10.70 0.33
N TRP A 67 -6.84 11.43 0.59
CA TRP A 67 -6.08 12.18 -0.38
C TRP A 67 -5.06 11.23 -1.02
N THR A 68 -5.38 10.70 -2.19
CA THR A 68 -4.51 9.77 -2.92
C THR A 68 -3.41 10.54 -3.65
N MET A 69 -2.17 10.39 -3.19
CA MET A 69 -0.98 11.02 -3.78
C MET A 69 -0.36 10.18 -4.88
N LEU A 70 -0.50 8.85 -4.77
CA LEU A 70 0.03 7.92 -5.74
C LEU A 70 -0.78 6.64 -5.72
N GLU A 71 -1.13 6.15 -6.89
CA GLU A 71 -1.63 4.80 -7.11
C GLU A 71 -0.93 4.29 -8.37
N LEU A 72 -0.19 3.20 -8.25
CA LEU A 72 0.54 2.63 -9.39
C LEU A 72 0.76 1.14 -9.22
N ALA A 73 0.91 0.45 -10.34
CA ALA A 73 1.45 -0.91 -10.37
C ALA A 73 2.85 -0.87 -11.01
N ALA A 74 3.88 -1.37 -10.31
CA ALA A 74 5.26 -1.42 -10.80
C ALA A 74 5.80 -2.85 -10.80
N PRO A 75 6.59 -3.25 -11.81
CA PRO A 75 7.23 -4.56 -11.80
C PRO A 75 8.38 -4.61 -10.78
N VAL A 76 8.55 -5.75 -10.13
CA VAL A 76 9.78 -6.04 -9.37
C VAL A 76 10.95 -6.31 -10.33
N ALA A 77 12.12 -5.83 -9.96
CA ALA A 77 13.37 -5.95 -10.70
C ALA A 77 14.53 -6.26 -9.73
N PRO A 78 15.66 -6.82 -10.23
CA PRO A 78 16.84 -6.97 -9.41
C PRO A 78 17.35 -5.62 -8.90
N LEU A 79 17.60 -5.52 -7.60
CA LEU A 79 18.28 -4.41 -6.96
C LEU A 79 19.80 -4.53 -7.16
N GLY A 80 20.54 -3.49 -6.77
CA GLY A 80 22.01 -3.46 -6.92
C GLY A 80 22.76 -4.56 -6.17
N ASP A 81 22.16 -5.17 -5.14
CA ASP A 81 22.70 -6.30 -4.37
C ASP A 81 22.25 -7.67 -4.90
N GLY A 82 21.51 -7.72 -6.02
CA GLY A 82 20.99 -8.94 -6.62
C GLY A 82 19.66 -9.43 -6.02
N THR A 83 19.18 -8.83 -4.93
CA THR A 83 17.86 -9.14 -4.35
C THR A 83 16.76 -8.65 -5.29
N MET A 84 15.65 -9.38 -5.40
CA MET A 84 14.49 -8.89 -6.15
C MET A 84 13.74 -7.82 -5.35
N GLY A 85 13.24 -6.79 -6.02
CA GLY A 85 12.61 -5.69 -5.31
C GLY A 85 12.16 -4.54 -6.19
N LEU A 86 11.90 -3.42 -5.54
CA LEU A 86 11.53 -2.17 -6.18
C LEU A 86 12.04 -1.01 -5.31
N THR A 87 12.78 -0.08 -5.91
CA THR A 87 13.14 1.17 -5.25
C THR A 87 12.48 2.31 -6.00
N LEU A 88 11.69 3.10 -5.28
CA LEU A 88 11.04 4.31 -5.80
C LEU A 88 11.47 5.51 -4.97
N GLU A 89 11.68 6.62 -5.64
CA GLU A 89 11.95 7.90 -5.01
C GLU A 89 11.06 8.96 -5.63
N TYR A 90 10.39 9.72 -4.78
CA TYR A 90 9.50 10.80 -5.19
C TYR A 90 9.79 12.04 -4.36
N SER A 91 9.73 13.22 -4.99
CA SER A 91 9.71 14.47 -4.24
C SER A 91 8.35 14.65 -3.54
N VAL A 92 8.35 15.27 -2.36
CA VAL A 92 7.11 15.58 -1.64
C VAL A 92 6.21 16.49 -2.46
N ASP A 93 6.79 17.47 -3.15
CA ASP A 93 6.05 18.39 -4.01
C ASP A 93 5.30 17.67 -5.15
N GLU A 94 5.91 16.65 -5.77
CA GLU A 94 5.26 15.83 -6.79
C GLU A 94 4.09 15.02 -6.23
N LEU A 95 4.25 14.41 -5.06
CA LEU A 95 3.21 13.63 -4.40
C LEU A 95 2.03 14.51 -4.00
N ASP A 96 2.31 15.67 -3.41
CA ASP A 96 1.29 16.62 -3.02
C ASP A 96 0.55 17.21 -4.24
N ALA A 97 1.27 17.46 -5.34
CA ALA A 97 0.65 17.94 -6.58
C ALA A 97 -0.34 16.91 -7.15
N LYS A 98 0.01 15.62 -7.13
CA LYS A 98 -0.89 14.53 -7.57
C LYS A 98 -2.12 14.44 -6.68
N GLY A 99 -1.96 14.49 -5.36
CA GLY A 99 -3.11 14.42 -4.48
C GLY A 99 -3.97 15.68 -4.47
N LEU A 100 -3.38 16.87 -4.72
CA LEU A 100 -4.14 18.09 -4.99
C LEU A 100 -5.02 17.93 -6.23
N ALA A 101 -4.50 17.30 -7.28
CA ALA A 101 -5.28 17.01 -8.49
C ALA A 101 -6.43 16.04 -8.19
N SER A 102 -6.17 14.99 -7.41
CA SER A 102 -7.19 14.04 -6.93
C SER A 102 -8.31 14.76 -6.14
N TYR A 103 -7.94 15.58 -5.14
CA TYR A 103 -8.91 16.36 -4.37
C TYR A 103 -9.72 17.31 -5.26
N ARG A 104 -9.08 18.03 -6.19
CA ARG A 104 -9.79 18.94 -7.10
C ARG A 104 -10.82 18.21 -7.95
N SER A 105 -10.53 16.98 -8.35
CA SER A 105 -11.48 16.12 -9.07
C SER A 105 -12.69 15.78 -8.19
N LEU A 106 -12.45 15.34 -6.95
CA LEU A 106 -13.51 15.03 -5.97
C LEU A 106 -14.34 16.26 -5.60
N LYS A 107 -13.70 17.40 -5.33
CA LYS A 107 -14.39 18.66 -5.05
C LYS A 107 -15.33 19.07 -6.19
N ARG A 108 -14.90 18.94 -7.45
CA ARG A 108 -15.74 19.27 -8.60
C ARG A 108 -16.90 18.30 -8.81
N SER A 109 -16.65 17.01 -8.61
CA SER A 109 -17.63 15.95 -8.87
C SER A 109 -18.64 15.78 -7.73
N MET A 110 -18.24 16.02 -6.48
CA MET A 110 -19.03 15.73 -5.28
C MET A 110 -19.26 16.95 -4.39
N GLY A 111 -18.66 18.10 -4.69
CA GLY A 111 -18.82 19.32 -3.88
C GLY A 111 -18.04 19.32 -2.56
N LEU A 112 -17.13 18.36 -2.35
CA LEU A 112 -16.38 18.22 -1.10
C LEU A 112 -15.61 19.50 -0.74
N ARG A 113 -15.63 19.86 0.55
CA ARG A 113 -14.86 20.97 1.12
C ARG A 113 -14.08 20.50 2.33
N MET A 114 -12.80 20.82 2.37
CA MET A 114 -11.92 20.49 3.50
C MET A 114 -12.25 21.33 4.73
N ALA A 115 -12.37 20.68 5.88
CA ALA A 115 -12.47 21.35 7.18
C ALA A 115 -11.12 21.81 7.73
N ALA A 116 -10.05 21.08 7.37
CA ALA A 116 -8.69 21.31 7.83
C ALA A 116 -7.68 20.82 6.79
N ALA A 117 -6.41 21.17 6.99
CA ALA A 117 -5.33 20.61 6.19
C ALA A 117 -5.28 19.07 6.33
N PRO A 118 -4.90 18.33 5.27
CA PRO A 118 -4.67 16.89 5.36
C PRO A 118 -3.66 16.52 6.44
N SER A 119 -3.78 15.30 6.97
CA SER A 119 -2.87 14.75 7.97
C SER A 119 -1.42 14.76 7.50
N VAL A 120 -0.50 15.02 8.42
CA VAL A 120 0.95 14.81 8.21
C VAL A 120 1.32 13.33 8.17
N GLU A 121 0.48 12.47 8.72
CA GLU A 121 0.67 11.02 8.65
C GLU A 121 0.28 10.53 7.27
N THR A 122 1.27 9.95 6.59
CA THR A 122 1.14 9.38 5.25
C THR A 122 1.17 7.87 5.35
N ARG A 123 0.09 7.26 4.86
CA ARG A 123 -0.07 5.82 4.75
C ARG A 123 0.49 5.36 3.42
N ILE A 124 1.32 4.33 3.46
CA ILE A 124 1.93 3.70 2.29
C ILE A 124 1.54 2.23 2.36
N ALA A 125 0.70 1.79 1.43
CA ALA A 125 0.30 0.41 1.30
C ALA A 125 0.94 -0.19 0.06
N LEU A 126 1.55 -1.36 0.20
CA LEU A 126 2.14 -2.10 -0.90
C LEU A 126 1.54 -3.50 -0.94
N ASN A 127 0.97 -3.85 -2.08
CA ASN A 127 0.26 -5.08 -2.34
C ASN A 127 1.01 -5.91 -3.38
N ALA A 128 1.14 -7.21 -3.15
CA ALA A 128 1.70 -8.11 -4.16
C ALA A 128 0.92 -9.41 -4.27
N PRO A 129 0.74 -9.94 -5.50
CA PRO A 129 0.06 -11.20 -5.70
C PRO A 129 0.91 -12.36 -5.17
N ALA A 130 0.28 -13.25 -4.42
CA ALA A 130 0.86 -14.49 -3.92
C ALA A 130 0.24 -15.71 -4.62
N ARG A 131 1.01 -16.78 -4.78
CA ARG A 131 0.49 -18.06 -5.31
C ARG A 131 -0.40 -18.73 -4.27
N GLU A 132 -1.58 -19.20 -4.65
CA GLU A 132 -2.61 -19.77 -3.76
C GLU A 132 -2.09 -20.83 -2.79
N HIS A 133 -1.29 -21.79 -3.27
CA HIS A 133 -0.74 -22.85 -2.42
C HIS A 133 0.24 -22.33 -1.34
N GLN A 134 1.15 -21.43 -1.73
CA GLN A 134 2.10 -20.82 -0.80
C GLN A 134 1.37 -19.88 0.17
N PHE A 135 0.35 -19.18 -0.31
CA PHE A 135 -0.48 -18.30 0.49
C PHE A 135 -1.14 -19.06 1.66
N GLY A 136 -1.80 -20.19 1.39
CA GLY A 136 -2.44 -20.98 2.44
C GLY A 136 -1.47 -21.52 3.51
N LEU A 137 -0.25 -21.91 3.11
CA LEU A 137 0.76 -22.44 4.03
C LEU A 137 1.42 -21.35 4.88
N CYS A 138 1.85 -20.26 4.25
CA CYS A 138 2.63 -19.19 4.88
C CYS A 138 1.81 -18.24 5.75
N ASN A 139 0.50 -18.12 5.48
CA ASN A 139 -0.36 -17.17 6.18
C ASN A 139 -1.19 -17.79 7.32
N ARG A 140 -0.94 -19.07 7.66
CA ARG A 140 -1.73 -19.82 8.65
C ARG A 140 -1.66 -19.24 10.09
N GLY A 141 -0.73 -18.33 10.38
CA GLY A 141 -0.52 -17.76 11.71
C GLY A 141 -0.11 -16.28 11.74
N LEU A 142 -0.40 -15.50 10.71
CA LEU A 142 0.07 -14.12 10.62
C LEU A 142 -0.81 -13.15 11.41
N SER A 143 -0.40 -12.85 12.65
CA SER A 143 -0.80 -11.65 13.37
C SER A 143 0.08 -10.48 12.90
N GLY A 144 -0.49 -9.47 12.25
CA GLY A 144 0.20 -8.22 11.86
C GLY A 144 0.37 -7.96 10.36
N LEU A 145 0.03 -8.92 9.49
CA LEU A 145 -0.09 -8.71 8.04
C LEU A 145 -1.55 -8.85 7.61
N ALA A 146 -2.04 -7.93 6.78
CA ALA A 146 -3.39 -8.00 6.25
C ALA A 146 -3.40 -8.89 5.00
N VAL A 147 -4.06 -10.03 5.12
CA VAL A 147 -4.31 -10.98 4.03
C VAL A 147 -5.57 -10.54 3.29
N ARG A 148 -5.44 -10.22 1.99
CA ARG A 148 -6.57 -9.90 1.12
C ARG A 148 -6.85 -11.01 0.13
N ILE A 149 -8.09 -11.46 0.08
CA ILE A 149 -8.56 -12.51 -0.81
C ILE A 149 -9.51 -11.86 -1.82
N ASP A 150 -9.13 -11.86 -3.09
CA ASP A 150 -9.97 -11.45 -4.21
C ASP A 150 -10.38 -12.72 -5.00
N PRO A 151 -11.57 -12.77 -5.63
CA PRO A 151 -11.97 -13.87 -6.52
C PRO A 151 -10.94 -14.25 -7.58
N SER A 152 -10.08 -13.31 -7.97
CA SER A 152 -9.08 -13.50 -9.02
C SER A 152 -7.69 -13.89 -8.51
N ARG A 153 -7.27 -13.45 -7.31
CA ARG A 153 -5.90 -13.63 -6.76
C ARG A 153 -5.85 -13.44 -5.24
N HIS A 154 -4.79 -13.97 -4.62
CA HIS A 154 -4.43 -13.68 -3.23
C HIS A 154 -3.37 -12.59 -3.18
N TYR A 155 -3.47 -11.69 -2.21
CA TYR A 155 -2.53 -10.59 -2.04
C TYR A 155 -1.97 -10.55 -0.61
N LEU A 156 -0.68 -10.22 -0.54
CA LEU A 156 -0.02 -9.81 0.69
C LEU A 156 0.04 -8.28 0.71
N GLU A 157 -0.50 -7.69 1.76
CA GLU A 157 -0.43 -6.25 2.01
C GLU A 157 0.60 -5.97 3.10
N GLN A 158 1.50 -5.04 2.82
CA GLN A 158 2.37 -4.40 3.80
C GLN A 158 2.02 -2.93 3.89
N GLU A 159 2.00 -2.42 5.10
CA GLU A 159 1.68 -1.03 5.36
C GLU A 159 2.77 -0.38 6.21
N ALA A 160 3.11 0.85 5.85
CA ALA A 160 3.94 1.73 6.66
C ALA A 160 3.24 3.08 6.79
N THR A 161 3.39 3.69 7.96
CA THR A 161 2.98 5.08 8.19
C THR A 161 4.23 5.90 8.48
N ILE A 162 4.35 7.05 7.82
CA ILE A 162 5.46 7.98 8.02
C ILE A 162 4.93 9.41 8.15
N ALA A 163 5.56 10.20 9.01
CA ALA A 163 5.31 11.64 9.08
C ALA A 163 5.96 12.31 7.86
N LEU A 164 5.12 12.82 6.97
CA LEU A 164 5.51 13.54 5.77
C LEU A 164 4.74 14.87 5.78
N PRO A 165 5.40 16.01 6.04
CA PRO A 165 4.74 17.31 6.02
C PRO A 165 4.16 17.62 4.63
N LEU A 166 3.12 18.46 4.58
CA LEU A 166 2.72 19.07 3.30
C LEU A 166 3.80 20.07 2.88
N SER A 167 4.08 20.08 1.58
CA SER A 167 4.88 21.11 0.93
C SER A 167 4.23 22.50 1.09
N ALA A 168 5.06 23.53 1.20
CA ALA A 168 4.58 24.91 1.24
C ALA A 168 3.75 25.27 0.00
N ALA A 169 4.13 24.74 -1.16
CA ALA A 169 3.41 24.92 -2.42
C ALA A 169 2.01 24.30 -2.40
N ALA A 170 1.83 23.14 -1.73
CA ALA A 170 0.53 22.53 -1.56
C ALA A 170 -0.33 23.29 -0.56
N MET A 171 0.25 23.67 0.59
CA MET A 171 -0.43 24.47 1.61
C MET A 171 -1.00 25.77 1.04
N ALA A 172 -0.25 26.49 0.21
CA ALA A 172 -0.72 27.72 -0.44
C ALA A 172 -1.87 27.52 -1.44
N LYS A 173 -2.14 26.27 -1.86
CA LYS A 173 -3.17 25.91 -2.85
C LYS A 173 -4.36 25.19 -2.23
N LEU A 174 -4.30 24.86 -0.94
CA LEU A 174 -5.43 24.25 -0.23
C LEU A 174 -6.55 25.27 -0.09
N ASP A 175 -7.76 24.78 -0.32
CA ASP A 175 -8.98 25.56 -0.11
C ASP A 175 -9.73 24.93 1.07
N ILE A 176 -9.47 25.48 2.25
CA ILE A 176 -10.03 25.04 3.54
C ILE A 176 -11.22 25.96 3.86
N ALA A 177 -12.36 25.37 4.20
CA ALA A 177 -13.55 26.11 4.56
C ALA A 177 -13.27 26.99 5.79
N SER A 178 -13.59 28.28 5.64
CA SER A 178 -13.52 29.28 6.72
C SER A 178 -14.70 29.14 7.68
#